data_AF-A0A059E959-F1
#
_entry.id   AF-A0A059E959-F1
#
_cell.length_a   1.000
_cell.length_b   1.000
_cell.length_c   1.000
_cell.angle_alpha   90.00
_cell.angle_beta   90.00
_cell.angle_gamma   90.00
#
_symmetry.space_group_name_H-M   'P 1'
#
loop_
_entity.id
_entity.type
_entity.pdbx_description
1 polymer ?
#
loop_
_entity_poly.entity_id
_entity_poly.type
_entity_poly.pdbx_seq_one_letter_code
_entity_poly.pdbx_strand_id
1 'polypeptide(L)'
;MSDSTSTEGRLLRTRKVRRAQSDRLPFVPYGGAPIIALGLLMAFALWPFAFGVIQLSTERAAAQALADIDAAWARPRVSGQWVTLEGRPPSRQAAEGALAAVREARASTLLGKARPVTRVRDGFDWSGLGETASASSINWSFRVANGVLTLDGDMPNNTVREQVVAAARTEINPPRIVSVQDSLSITNDPSPDGFLEIALRGVDTVSRCDRGVSGFNTNRFSLSCELPAADAATVRDIALAPVPMGEVGAVDIISREAVDSCESSLSDLLGDARIEFQSSSAVIGAGSASLLDDVAEAVRACPGSLRIAGYTDSTGLPETNRQLSQARAEAVRNALIARGVPPNRLVATGYGDASPVAPNTTAQGRALNRRIEIRVIRVSE
;
A
#
# COMPACT_ATOMS: atom_id res chain seq x y z
N MET A 1 -38.36 110.46 34.29
CA MET A 1 -38.94 110.77 35.60
C MET A 1 -39.39 109.45 36.20
N SER A 2 -38.77 109.11 37.32
CA SER A 2 -39.22 108.20 38.38
C SER A 2 -39.47 106.73 37.99
N ASP A 3 -38.69 105.79 38.53
CA ASP A 3 -38.86 105.22 39.89
C ASP A 3 -40.23 104.55 40.04
N SER A 4 -40.38 103.34 40.55
CA SER A 4 -39.46 102.49 41.31
C SER A 4 -40.13 101.14 41.54
N THR A 5 -39.28 100.12 41.76
CA THR A 5 -39.43 99.02 42.75
C THR A 5 -40.60 98.04 42.63
N SER A 6 -40.31 96.76 42.31
CA SER A 6 -39.97 95.66 43.26
C SER A 6 -41.25 95.01 43.79
N THR A 7 -41.43 93.72 44.06
CA THR A 7 -40.68 92.46 44.07
C THR A 7 -41.83 91.42 44.08
N GLU A 8 -41.79 90.26 43.45
CA GLU A 8 -41.29 88.99 43.99
C GLU A 8 -42.26 87.91 43.50
N GLY A 9 -41.75 86.77 43.05
CA GLY A 9 -42.61 85.71 42.52
C GLY A 9 -41.86 84.71 41.66
N ARG A 10 -40.82 84.10 42.23
CA ARG A 10 -40.15 82.94 41.64
C ARG A 10 -41.12 81.74 41.70
N LEU A 11 -41.95 81.59 40.66
CA LEU A 11 -42.76 80.38 40.48
C LEU A 11 -42.01 79.36 39.65
N LEU A 12 -41.80 78.22 40.28
CA LEU A 12 -41.12 77.03 39.84
C LEU A 12 -41.66 76.54 38.48
N ARG A 13 -40.75 76.26 37.54
CA ARG A 13 -41.05 75.51 36.31
C ARG A 13 -41.66 74.17 36.68
N THR A 14 -42.96 74.01 36.45
CA THR A 14 -43.61 72.70 36.53
C THR A 14 -43.12 71.84 35.38
N ARG A 15 -42.25 70.88 35.71
CA ARG A 15 -41.84 69.79 34.82
C ARG A 15 -43.11 69.00 34.47
N LYS A 16 -43.61 69.12 33.23
CA LYS A 16 -44.65 68.24 32.70
C LYS A 16 -44.15 66.80 32.76
N VAL A 17 -44.54 66.08 33.81
CA VAL A 17 -44.38 64.62 33.89
C VAL A 17 -45.30 64.03 32.83
N ARG A 18 -44.72 63.52 31.73
CA ARG A 18 -45.43 62.55 30.88
C ARG A 18 -45.62 61.31 31.75
N ARG A 19 -46.82 61.14 32.28
CA ARG A 19 -47.28 59.88 32.88
C ARG A 19 -47.20 58.85 31.76
N ALA A 20 -46.33 57.85 31.90
CA ALA A 20 -46.36 56.68 31.05
C ALA A 20 -47.78 56.10 31.15
N GLN A 21 -48.43 55.98 29.99
CA GLN A 21 -49.74 55.36 29.86
C GLN A 21 -49.58 53.91 30.26
N SER A 22 -49.94 53.60 31.51
CA SER A 22 -50.02 52.23 31.97
C SER A 22 -51.25 51.57 31.35
N ASP A 23 -51.00 50.33 30.95
CA ASP A 23 -51.95 49.24 30.80
C ASP A 23 -52.82 49.22 29.54
N ARG A 24 -52.71 48.11 28.82
CA ARG A 24 -53.63 46.98 29.04
C ARG A 24 -52.99 45.70 28.53
N LEU A 25 -52.69 44.76 29.43
CA LEU A 25 -52.58 43.36 29.06
C LEU A 25 -53.89 42.94 28.36
N PRO A 26 -53.84 42.10 27.30
CA PRO A 26 -55.03 41.68 26.59
C PRO A 26 -56.04 41.06 27.57
N PHE A 27 -57.31 41.40 27.40
CA PHE A 27 -58.42 40.92 28.22
C PHE A 27 -58.50 39.40 28.13
N VAL A 28 -58.03 38.71 29.17
CA VAL A 28 -58.25 37.26 29.34
C VAL A 28 -59.62 37.12 30.02
N PRO A 29 -60.64 36.55 29.36
CA PRO A 29 -61.92 36.32 30.01
C PRO A 29 -61.70 35.49 31.27
N TYR A 30 -62.46 35.74 32.34
CA TYR A 30 -62.27 35.13 33.67
C TYR A 30 -62.23 33.58 33.69
N GLY A 31 -62.62 32.90 32.61
CA GLY A 31 -62.46 31.44 32.41
C GLY A 31 -61.17 31.00 31.71
N GLY A 32 -60.38 31.90 31.12
CA GLY A 32 -59.14 31.57 30.41
C GLY A 32 -57.92 31.44 31.32
N ALA A 33 -57.86 32.22 32.40
CA ALA A 33 -56.78 32.15 33.40
C ALA A 33 -56.61 30.74 34.02
N PRO A 34 -57.67 30.03 34.45
CA PRO A 34 -57.51 28.66 34.96
C PRO A 34 -57.11 27.65 33.87
N ILE A 35 -57.52 27.84 32.60
CA ILE A 35 -57.12 26.96 31.48
C ILE A 35 -55.64 27.16 31.15
N ILE A 36 -55.16 28.40 31.14
CA ILE A 36 -53.73 28.71 30.94
C ILE A 36 -52.91 28.17 32.11
N ALA A 37 -53.38 28.34 33.35
CA ALA A 37 -52.73 27.79 34.54
C ALA A 37 -52.70 26.25 34.51
N LEU A 38 -53.78 25.59 34.09
CA LEU A 38 -53.85 24.15 33.90
C LEU A 38 -52.92 23.68 32.77
N GLY A 39 -52.85 24.41 31.66
CA GLY A 39 -51.94 24.13 30.55
C GLY A 39 -50.46 24.27 30.97
N LEU A 40 -50.13 25.28 31.76
CA LEU A 40 -48.79 25.46 32.33
C LEU A 40 -48.46 24.38 33.38
N LEU A 41 -49.42 24.01 34.24
CA LEU A 41 -49.26 22.90 35.19
C LEU A 41 -49.08 21.55 34.48
N MET A 42 -49.86 21.28 33.43
CA MET A 42 -49.71 20.09 32.59
C MET A 42 -48.36 20.09 31.87
N ALA A 43 -47.95 21.21 31.29
CA ALA A 43 -46.64 21.33 30.65
C ALA A 43 -45.51 21.11 31.66
N PHE A 44 -45.62 21.65 32.87
CA PHE A 44 -44.65 21.47 33.94
C PHE A 44 -44.63 20.04 34.51
N ALA A 45 -45.80 19.41 34.65
CA ALA A 45 -45.94 18.01 35.11
C ALA A 45 -45.45 16.99 34.06
N LEU A 46 -45.60 17.29 32.77
CA LEU A 46 -45.15 16.44 31.66
C LEU A 46 -43.70 16.73 31.23
N TRP A 47 -43.12 17.85 31.67
CA TRP A 47 -41.73 18.22 31.38
C TRP A 47 -40.71 17.13 31.74
N PRO A 48 -40.75 16.49 32.93
CA PRO A 48 -39.81 15.42 33.28
C PRO A 48 -39.95 14.20 32.37
N PHE A 49 -41.18 13.88 31.94
CA PHE A 49 -41.47 12.75 31.06
C PHE A 49 -41.02 13.00 29.63
N ALA A 50 -41.18 14.22 29.11
CA ALA A 50 -40.70 14.59 27.77
C ALA A 50 -39.17 14.50 27.66
N PHE A 51 -38.43 14.94 28.70
CA PHE A 51 -36.97 14.84 28.72
C PHE A 51 -36.47 13.39 28.79
N GLY A 52 -37.10 12.55 29.62
CA GLY A 52 -36.72 11.14 29.76
C GLY A 52 -36.95 10.32 28.49
N VAL A 53 -38.08 10.54 27.79
CA VAL A 53 -38.42 9.82 26.55
C VAL A 53 -37.49 10.20 25.39
N ILE A 54 -37.11 11.47 25.29
CA ILE A 54 -36.17 11.94 24.27
C ILE A 54 -34.76 11.39 24.53
N GLN A 55 -34.30 11.36 25.77
CA GLN A 55 -32.99 10.79 26.10
C GLN A 55 -32.91 9.29 25.78
N LEU A 56 -33.90 8.51 26.21
CA LEU A 56 -33.90 7.05 26.00
C LEU A 56 -33.98 6.68 24.50
N SER A 57 -34.75 7.43 23.72
CA SER A 57 -34.84 7.22 22.27
C SER A 57 -33.56 7.64 21.54
N THR A 58 -32.91 8.71 21.98
CA THR A 58 -31.61 9.17 21.46
C THR A 58 -30.52 8.14 21.75
N GLU A 59 -30.49 7.60 22.97
CA GLU A 59 -29.52 6.60 23.41
C GLU A 59 -29.63 5.30 22.61
N ARG A 60 -30.85 4.77 22.45
CA ARG A 60 -31.09 3.56 21.65
C ARG A 60 -30.73 3.76 20.17
N ALA A 61 -31.10 4.89 19.59
CA ALA A 61 -30.79 5.19 18.19
C ALA A 61 -29.28 5.34 17.96
N ALA A 62 -28.57 6.01 18.87
CA ALA A 62 -27.11 6.14 18.80
C ALA A 62 -26.40 4.79 18.99
N ALA A 63 -26.84 3.98 19.97
CA ALA A 63 -26.27 2.66 20.21
C ALA A 63 -26.47 1.71 19.03
N GLN A 64 -27.68 1.69 18.43
CA GLN A 64 -27.96 0.87 17.26
C GLN A 64 -27.12 1.31 16.06
N ALA A 65 -27.02 2.62 15.79
CA ALA A 65 -26.24 3.14 14.67
C ALA A 65 -24.74 2.78 14.77
N LEU A 66 -24.20 2.71 15.99
CA LEU A 66 -22.83 2.26 16.22
C LEU A 66 -22.68 0.73 16.06
N ALA A 67 -23.67 -0.04 16.48
CA ALA A 67 -23.68 -1.50 16.29
C ALA A 67 -23.77 -1.89 14.80
N ASP A 68 -24.55 -1.15 14.00
CA ASP A 68 -24.72 -1.40 12.56
C ASP A 68 -23.41 -1.23 11.76
N ILE A 69 -22.45 -0.45 12.28
CA ILE A 69 -21.13 -0.21 11.66
C ILE A 69 -19.98 -0.91 12.41
N ASP A 70 -20.30 -1.83 13.33
CA ASP A 70 -19.34 -2.55 14.18
C ASP A 70 -18.39 -1.63 14.99
N ALA A 71 -18.88 -0.46 15.41
CA ALA A 71 -18.12 0.51 16.19
C ALA A 71 -18.20 0.25 17.70
N ALA A 72 -17.91 -0.98 18.14
CA ALA A 72 -17.95 -1.38 19.56
C ALA A 72 -16.95 -0.60 20.45
N TRP A 73 -15.94 0.02 19.84
CA TRP A 73 -14.95 0.88 20.49
C TRP A 73 -15.49 2.28 20.84
N ALA A 74 -16.62 2.69 20.27
CA ALA A 74 -17.27 3.97 20.54
C ALA A 74 -18.45 3.78 21.50
N ARG A 75 -18.57 4.67 22.48
CA ARG A 75 -19.68 4.69 23.45
C ARG A 75 -20.41 6.03 23.38
N PRO A 76 -21.74 6.03 23.15
CA PRO A 76 -22.49 7.26 23.12
C PRO A 76 -22.86 7.72 24.54
N ARG A 77 -22.53 8.96 24.87
CA ARG A 77 -23.00 9.65 26.08
C ARG A 77 -24.05 10.68 25.71
N VAL A 78 -25.27 10.45 26.18
CA VAL A 78 -26.45 11.25 25.80
C VAL A 78 -26.80 12.27 26.87
N SER A 79 -27.07 13.50 26.45
CA SER A 79 -27.67 14.55 27.28
C SER A 79 -28.76 15.26 26.48
N GLY A 80 -30.01 14.87 26.73
CA GLY A 80 -31.16 15.34 25.93
C GLY A 80 -31.07 14.81 24.50
N GLN A 81 -30.88 15.72 23.54
CA GLN A 81 -30.69 15.41 22.11
C GLN A 81 -29.23 15.51 21.66
N TRP A 82 -28.31 15.77 22.60
CA TRP A 82 -26.89 15.92 22.31
C TRP A 82 -26.17 14.62 22.63
N VAL A 83 -25.33 14.17 21.72
CA VAL A 83 -24.53 12.95 21.88
C VAL A 83 -23.06 13.32 21.84
N THR A 84 -22.30 12.84 22.82
CA THR A 84 -20.83 12.86 22.80
C THR A 84 -20.37 11.44 22.62
N LEU A 85 -19.55 11.17 21.60
CA LEU A 85 -18.95 9.84 21.44
C LEU A 85 -17.63 9.81 22.21
N GLU A 86 -17.54 8.88 23.15
CA GLU A 86 -16.35 8.62 23.98
C GLU A 86 -15.77 7.26 23.58
N GLY A 87 -14.47 7.05 23.79
CA GLY A 87 -13.78 5.82 23.43
C GLY A 87 -12.47 6.09 22.73
N ARG A 88 -11.74 5.02 22.38
CA ARG A 88 -10.47 5.11 21.66
C ARG A 88 -10.70 4.68 20.21
N PRO A 89 -10.73 5.61 19.24
CA PRO A 89 -10.91 5.26 17.84
C PRO A 89 -9.69 4.51 17.31
N PRO A 90 -9.87 3.53 16.41
CA PRO A 90 -8.75 2.87 15.74
C PRO A 90 -8.13 3.75 14.65
N SER A 91 -8.87 4.72 14.11
CA SER A 91 -8.38 5.68 13.11
C SER A 91 -9.23 6.95 13.07
N ARG A 92 -8.72 8.03 12.44
CA ARG A 92 -9.51 9.25 12.20
C ARG A 92 -10.74 8.99 11.33
N GLN A 93 -10.62 8.14 10.31
CA GLN A 93 -11.74 7.79 9.44
C GLN A 93 -12.83 7.01 10.19
N ALA A 94 -12.45 6.07 11.06
CA ALA A 94 -13.39 5.33 11.89
C ALA A 94 -14.15 6.25 12.86
N ALA A 95 -13.45 7.24 13.45
CA ALA A 95 -14.05 8.31 14.25
C ALA A 95 -15.07 9.12 13.45
N GLU A 96 -14.73 9.56 12.24
CA GLU A 96 -15.63 10.31 11.38
C GLU A 96 -16.85 9.49 10.94
N GLY A 97 -16.66 8.21 10.60
CA GLY A 97 -17.74 7.28 10.26
C GLY A 97 -18.72 7.07 11.43
N ALA A 98 -18.21 6.89 12.64
CA ALA A 98 -19.03 6.76 13.84
C ALA A 98 -19.83 8.05 14.15
N LEU A 99 -19.18 9.22 14.02
CA LEU A 99 -19.84 10.52 14.21
C LEU A 99 -20.94 10.73 13.15
N ALA A 100 -20.70 10.34 11.90
CA ALA A 100 -21.68 10.45 10.81
C ALA A 100 -22.88 9.51 11.02
N ALA A 101 -22.63 8.24 11.33
CA ALA A 101 -23.68 7.25 11.59
C ALA A 101 -24.64 7.72 12.70
N VAL A 102 -24.10 8.27 13.79
CA VAL A 102 -24.91 8.76 14.91
C VAL A 102 -25.67 10.06 14.56
N ARG A 103 -25.13 10.92 13.68
CA ARG A 103 -25.87 12.10 13.17
C ARG A 103 -27.07 11.70 12.30
N GLU A 104 -26.95 10.58 11.58
CA GLU A 104 -28.00 10.11 10.67
C GLU A 104 -29.01 9.18 11.31
N ALA A 105 -28.73 8.69 12.51
CA ALA A 105 -29.57 7.78 13.28
C ALA A 105 -31.03 8.26 13.38
N ARG A 106 -31.97 7.33 13.19
CA ARG A 106 -33.41 7.60 13.25
C ARG A 106 -34.07 6.74 14.32
N ALA A 107 -34.95 7.35 15.10
CA ALA A 107 -35.81 6.68 16.08
C ALA A 107 -37.27 6.70 15.64
N SER A 108 -38.03 5.66 16.00
CA SER A 108 -39.48 5.64 15.86
C SER A 108 -40.12 6.57 16.88
N THR A 109 -40.96 7.49 16.40
CA THR A 109 -41.79 8.38 17.23
C THR A 109 -43.26 8.15 16.91
N LEU A 110 -44.16 8.71 17.72
CA LEU A 110 -45.61 8.67 17.48
C LEU A 110 -46.02 9.29 16.14
N LEU A 111 -45.17 10.15 15.55
CA LEU A 111 -45.41 10.84 14.27
C LEU A 111 -44.55 10.27 13.12
N GLY A 112 -43.90 9.11 13.30
CA GLY A 112 -43.03 8.48 12.31
C GLY A 112 -41.55 8.46 12.69
N LYS A 113 -40.66 8.12 11.75
CA LYS A 113 -39.20 8.10 12.00
C LYS A 113 -38.64 9.52 12.03
N ALA A 114 -38.07 9.93 13.15
CA ALA A 114 -37.43 11.24 13.30
C ALA A 114 -35.95 11.07 13.67
N ARG A 115 -35.15 12.12 13.47
CA ARG A 115 -33.77 12.20 13.97
C ARG A 115 -33.81 12.71 15.42
N PRO A 116 -33.56 11.86 16.42
CA PRO A 116 -33.60 12.29 17.82
C PRO A 116 -32.34 13.10 18.20
N VAL A 117 -31.24 12.92 17.44
CA VAL A 117 -29.95 13.60 17.64
C VAL A 117 -29.92 14.91 16.87
N THR A 118 -29.65 16.02 17.58
CA THR A 118 -29.50 17.35 16.95
C THR A 118 -28.04 17.82 16.89
N ARG A 119 -27.18 17.26 17.75
CA ARG A 119 -25.76 17.61 17.80
C ARG A 119 -24.95 16.40 18.25
N VAL A 120 -23.87 16.10 17.51
CA VAL A 120 -22.89 15.09 17.88
C VAL A 120 -21.54 15.76 18.09
N ARG A 121 -20.90 15.46 19.22
CA ARG A 121 -19.57 15.93 19.58
C ARG A 121 -18.59 14.77 19.61
N ASP A 122 -17.37 15.10 19.23
CA ASP A 122 -16.20 14.27 19.43
C ASP A 122 -15.72 14.42 20.89
N GLY A 123 -15.68 13.30 21.61
CA GLY A 123 -15.08 13.17 22.94
C GLY A 123 -14.10 12.00 22.99
N PHE A 124 -13.48 11.66 21.85
CA PHE A 124 -12.57 10.54 21.73
C PHE A 124 -11.24 10.78 22.44
N ASP A 125 -10.68 9.70 22.97
CA ASP A 125 -9.31 9.66 23.47
C ASP A 125 -8.35 9.41 22.30
N TRP A 126 -7.64 10.46 21.90
CA TRP A 126 -6.65 10.42 20.83
C TRP A 126 -5.25 10.03 21.31
N SER A 127 -5.06 9.76 22.61
CA SER A 127 -3.77 9.29 23.12
C SER A 127 -3.44 7.91 22.53
N GLY A 128 -2.27 7.79 21.91
CA GLY A 128 -1.82 6.59 21.19
C GLY A 128 -2.02 6.62 19.66
N LEU A 129 -2.84 7.54 19.12
CA LEU A 129 -2.98 7.74 17.66
C LEU A 129 -1.84 8.59 17.05
N GLY A 130 -0.68 8.59 17.69
CA GLY A 130 0.47 9.46 17.37
C GLY A 130 1.84 8.86 17.69
N GLU A 131 1.91 7.62 18.18
CA GLU A 131 3.08 6.81 17.85
C GLU A 131 2.86 6.39 16.41
N THR A 132 3.76 6.84 15.53
CA THR A 132 3.86 6.47 14.12
C THR A 132 3.17 5.13 13.90
N ALA A 133 2.08 5.12 13.13
CA ALA A 133 1.71 3.91 12.43
C ALA A 133 3.02 3.42 11.80
N SER A 134 3.62 2.39 12.39
CA SER A 134 4.75 1.69 11.78
C SER A 134 4.32 1.49 10.36
N ALA A 135 5.06 2.08 9.42
CA ALA A 135 4.76 2.06 7.99
C ALA A 135 4.11 0.72 7.69
N SER A 136 2.83 0.75 7.30
CA SER A 136 2.00 -0.44 7.11
C SER A 136 2.88 -1.46 6.41
N SER A 137 3.12 -2.61 7.06
CA SER A 137 3.97 -3.67 6.54
C SER A 137 3.35 -4.39 5.34
N ILE A 138 2.42 -3.72 4.67
CA ILE A 138 1.65 -4.20 3.53
C ILE A 138 2.63 -4.23 2.36
N ASN A 139 3.16 -5.43 2.15
CA ASN A 139 4.08 -5.72 1.06
C ASN A 139 3.34 -6.57 0.03
N TRP A 140 3.61 -6.30 -1.23
CA TRP A 140 3.09 -7.12 -2.33
C TRP A 140 4.13 -7.32 -3.41
N SER A 141 3.96 -8.40 -4.15
CA SER A 141 4.83 -8.79 -5.26
C SER A 141 3.97 -9.44 -6.34
N PHE A 142 3.95 -8.84 -7.52
CA PHE A 142 3.25 -9.38 -8.69
C PHE A 142 4.29 -9.89 -9.68
N ARG A 143 4.09 -11.10 -10.19
CA ARG A 143 5.06 -11.80 -11.04
C ARG A 143 4.40 -12.25 -12.33
N VAL A 144 5.07 -12.00 -13.45
CA VAL A 144 4.75 -12.66 -14.72
C VAL A 144 5.85 -13.65 -15.06
N ALA A 145 5.46 -14.90 -15.33
CA ALA A 145 6.36 -15.91 -15.89
C ALA A 145 5.55 -16.93 -16.70
N ASN A 146 6.04 -17.28 -17.89
CA ASN A 146 5.46 -18.32 -18.74
C ASN A 146 3.95 -18.12 -19.02
N GLY A 147 3.51 -16.88 -19.22
CA GLY A 147 2.10 -16.58 -19.49
C GLY A 147 1.19 -16.53 -18.26
N VAL A 148 1.74 -16.67 -17.05
CA VAL A 148 0.99 -16.63 -15.80
C VAL A 148 1.33 -15.36 -15.04
N LEU A 149 0.32 -14.54 -14.73
CA LEU A 149 0.42 -13.40 -13.81
C LEU A 149 -0.01 -13.86 -12.41
N THR A 150 0.94 -13.98 -11.49
CA THR A 150 0.68 -14.31 -10.08
C THR A 150 0.67 -13.04 -9.24
N LEU A 151 -0.42 -12.83 -8.50
CA LEU A 151 -0.59 -11.75 -7.55
C LEU A 151 -0.38 -12.29 -6.14
N ASP A 152 0.62 -11.79 -5.41
CA ASP A 152 0.96 -12.24 -4.06
C ASP A 152 1.17 -11.05 -3.12
N GLY A 153 0.82 -11.25 -1.84
CA GLY A 153 1.02 -10.29 -0.76
C GLY A 153 -0.25 -9.72 -0.16
N ASP A 154 -0.06 -8.71 0.68
CA ASP A 154 -1.07 -8.17 1.57
C ASP A 154 -1.88 -7.05 0.92
N MET A 155 -3.19 -7.08 1.14
CA MET A 155 -4.13 -6.03 0.74
C MET A 155 -4.84 -5.48 1.99
N PRO A 156 -5.02 -4.14 2.10
CA PRO A 156 -5.62 -3.54 3.28
C PRO A 156 -7.07 -3.97 3.49
N ASN A 157 -7.82 -4.16 2.41
CA ASN A 157 -9.24 -4.55 2.47
C ASN A 157 -9.68 -5.29 1.19
N ASN A 158 -10.88 -5.87 1.24
CA ASN A 158 -11.45 -6.63 0.13
C ASN A 158 -11.70 -5.77 -1.13
N THR A 159 -12.09 -4.51 -0.98
CA THR A 159 -12.36 -3.61 -2.11
C THR A 159 -11.11 -3.37 -2.95
N VAL A 160 -9.98 -3.06 -2.32
CA VAL A 160 -8.69 -2.88 -2.99
C VAL A 160 -8.25 -4.17 -3.67
N ARG A 161 -8.35 -5.30 -2.97
CA ARG A 161 -8.03 -6.62 -3.52
C ARG A 161 -8.83 -6.91 -4.80
N GLU A 162 -10.14 -6.70 -4.77
CA GLU A 162 -11.01 -6.94 -5.93
C GLU A 162 -10.64 -6.05 -7.13
N GLN A 163 -10.28 -4.79 -6.89
CA GLN A 163 -9.85 -3.86 -7.95
C GLN A 163 -8.51 -4.28 -8.57
N VAL A 164 -7.54 -4.71 -7.76
CA VAL A 164 -6.24 -5.22 -8.25
C VAL A 164 -6.44 -6.49 -9.08
N VAL A 165 -7.23 -7.45 -8.58
CA VAL A 165 -7.54 -8.69 -9.31
C VAL A 165 -8.30 -8.41 -10.60
N ALA A 166 -9.25 -7.47 -10.59
CA ALA A 166 -9.98 -7.08 -11.78
C ALA A 166 -9.04 -6.48 -12.84
N ALA A 167 -8.16 -5.56 -12.45
CA ALA A 167 -7.16 -4.98 -13.34
C ALA A 167 -6.22 -6.05 -13.93
N ALA A 168 -5.73 -6.97 -13.11
CA ALA A 168 -4.89 -8.07 -13.60
C ALA A 168 -5.61 -8.95 -14.63
N ARG A 169 -6.92 -9.14 -14.49
CA ARG A 169 -7.73 -9.91 -15.45
C ARG A 169 -8.03 -9.13 -16.73
N THR A 170 -8.06 -7.81 -16.70
CA THR A 170 -8.19 -7.00 -17.93
C THR A 170 -6.91 -7.03 -18.75
N GLU A 171 -5.77 -7.25 -18.12
CA GLU A 171 -4.46 -7.39 -18.77
C GLU A 171 -4.26 -8.73 -19.50
N ILE A 172 -5.26 -9.61 -19.55
CA ILE A 172 -5.19 -10.84 -20.35
C ILE A 172 -5.06 -10.45 -21.83
N ASN A 173 -3.82 -10.48 -22.31
CA ASN A 173 -3.42 -10.07 -23.65
C ASN A 173 -2.53 -11.14 -24.28
N PRO A 174 -3.09 -12.11 -25.01
CA PRO A 174 -2.33 -13.16 -25.67
C PRO A 174 -1.38 -12.58 -26.73
N PRO A 175 -0.13 -13.07 -26.82
CA PRO A 175 0.39 -14.27 -26.16
C PRO A 175 1.04 -14.03 -24.78
N ARG A 176 1.04 -12.81 -24.22
CA ARG A 176 1.84 -12.46 -23.04
C ARG A 176 1.25 -12.95 -21.72
N ILE A 177 -0.04 -12.68 -21.48
CA ILE A 177 -0.75 -13.20 -20.29
C ILE A 177 -1.85 -14.13 -20.77
N VAL A 178 -1.81 -15.35 -20.26
CA VAL A 178 -2.76 -16.43 -20.53
C VAL A 178 -3.67 -16.66 -19.33
N SER A 179 -3.15 -16.51 -18.11
CA SER A 179 -3.92 -16.72 -16.88
C SER A 179 -3.44 -15.84 -15.73
N VAL A 180 -4.34 -15.61 -14.77
CA VAL A 180 -4.07 -14.86 -13.53
C VAL A 180 -4.24 -15.81 -12.34
N GLN A 181 -3.23 -15.88 -11.48
CA GLN A 181 -3.27 -16.56 -10.19
C GLN A 181 -3.36 -15.53 -9.07
N ASP A 182 -4.32 -15.70 -8.19
CA ASP A 182 -4.60 -14.79 -7.08
C ASP A 182 -4.24 -15.47 -5.76
N SER A 183 -3.21 -14.96 -5.09
CA SER A 183 -2.73 -15.40 -3.77
C SER A 183 -2.73 -14.24 -2.76
N LEU A 184 -3.57 -13.22 -2.99
CA LEU A 184 -3.63 -12.01 -2.15
C LEU A 184 -4.34 -12.28 -0.81
N SER A 185 -3.71 -11.89 0.29
CA SER A 185 -4.25 -11.87 1.65
C SER A 185 -4.90 -10.53 2.00
N ILE A 186 -5.81 -10.52 2.98
CA ILE A 186 -6.42 -9.29 3.52
C ILE A 186 -5.90 -9.09 4.95
N THR A 187 -5.38 -7.91 5.26
CA THR A 187 -4.85 -7.59 6.60
C THR A 187 -5.83 -6.83 7.49
N ASN A 188 -6.90 -6.27 6.92
CA ASN A 188 -7.86 -5.37 7.60
C ASN A 188 -7.22 -4.08 8.16
N ASP A 189 -6.08 -3.68 7.61
CA ASP A 189 -5.42 -2.42 7.94
C ASP A 189 -6.10 -1.23 7.24
N PRO A 190 -5.98 -0.01 7.78
CA PRO A 190 -6.34 1.21 7.05
C PRO A 190 -5.61 1.25 5.71
N SER A 191 -6.34 1.43 4.61
CA SER A 191 -5.74 1.59 3.29
C SER A 191 -4.97 2.91 3.25
N PRO A 192 -3.65 2.91 3.04
CA PRO A 192 -2.91 4.15 2.84
C PRO A 192 -3.39 4.87 1.59
N ASP A 193 -3.37 6.21 1.61
CA ASP A 193 -3.61 7.02 0.42
C ASP A 193 -2.58 6.65 -0.67
N GLY A 194 -3.03 6.44 -1.90
CA GLY A 194 -2.16 6.07 -3.02
C GLY A 194 -1.81 4.58 -3.13
N PHE A 195 -2.25 3.74 -2.18
CA PHE A 195 -1.92 2.30 -2.18
C PHE A 195 -2.50 1.57 -3.40
N LEU A 196 -3.76 1.83 -3.74
CA LEU A 196 -4.41 1.20 -4.89
C LEU A 196 -3.68 1.58 -6.18
N GLU A 197 -3.35 2.86 -6.35
CA GLU A 197 -2.70 3.40 -7.53
C GLU A 197 -1.31 2.79 -7.74
N ILE A 198 -0.54 2.58 -6.66
CA ILE A 198 0.78 1.93 -6.77
C ILE A 198 0.64 0.43 -7.07
N ALA A 199 -0.35 -0.25 -6.51
CA ALA A 199 -0.64 -1.65 -6.83
C ALA A 199 -1.09 -1.80 -8.31
N LEU A 200 -1.97 -0.93 -8.79
CA LEU A 200 -2.40 -0.90 -10.19
C LEU A 200 -1.23 -0.60 -11.14
N ARG A 201 -0.31 0.31 -10.76
CA ARG A 201 0.96 0.50 -11.50
C ARG A 201 1.79 -0.78 -11.53
N GLY A 202 1.86 -1.50 -10.42
CA GLY A 202 2.53 -2.80 -10.35
C GLY A 202 1.98 -3.80 -11.37
N VAL A 203 0.65 -3.91 -11.46
CA VAL A 203 -0.04 -4.77 -12.45
C VAL A 203 0.27 -4.31 -13.88
N ASP A 204 0.09 -3.03 -14.17
CA ASP A 204 0.27 -2.42 -15.50
C ASP A 204 1.72 -2.50 -16.03
N THR A 205 2.71 -2.39 -15.14
CA THR A 205 4.12 -2.50 -15.54
C THR A 205 4.51 -3.96 -15.76
N VAL A 206 4.17 -4.86 -14.84
CA VAL A 206 4.56 -6.27 -14.95
C VAL A 206 3.83 -7.00 -16.07
N SER A 207 2.60 -6.58 -16.42
CA SER A 207 1.82 -7.18 -17.52
C SER A 207 2.44 -7.00 -18.91
N ARG A 208 3.29 -5.98 -19.06
CA ARG A 208 4.05 -5.71 -20.29
C ARG A 208 5.36 -6.48 -20.37
N CYS A 209 5.77 -7.15 -19.29
CA CYS A 209 6.95 -8.00 -19.27
C CYS A 209 6.63 -9.39 -19.83
N ASP A 210 7.60 -10.02 -20.48
CA ASP A 210 7.53 -11.47 -20.78
C ASP A 210 7.84 -12.29 -19.53
N ARG A 211 8.80 -11.80 -18.74
CA ARG A 211 9.12 -12.25 -17.39
C ARG A 211 9.40 -11.04 -16.54
N GLY A 212 8.80 -10.96 -15.35
CA GLY A 212 9.00 -9.79 -14.53
C GLY A 212 8.45 -9.95 -13.14
N VAL A 213 8.90 -9.07 -12.25
CA VAL A 213 8.37 -8.88 -10.91
C VAL A 213 8.22 -7.38 -10.68
N SER A 214 7.01 -6.94 -10.36
CA SER A 214 6.80 -5.64 -9.73
C SER A 214 6.51 -5.88 -8.25
N GLY A 215 6.97 -4.99 -7.39
CA GLY A 215 6.78 -5.14 -5.97
C GLY A 215 6.70 -3.82 -5.25
N PHE A 216 6.11 -3.86 -4.07
CA PHE A 216 6.18 -2.78 -3.11
C PHE A 216 6.58 -3.37 -1.77
N ASN A 217 7.77 -3.02 -1.31
CA ASN A 217 8.32 -3.52 -0.07
C ASN A 217 9.02 -2.40 0.69
N THR A 218 8.80 -2.30 2.00
CA THR A 218 9.44 -1.28 2.83
C THR A 218 9.24 0.13 2.24
N ASN A 219 7.99 0.43 1.85
CA ASN A 219 7.58 1.71 1.26
C ASN A 219 8.29 2.08 -0.06
N ARG A 220 8.77 1.08 -0.80
CA ARG A 220 9.51 1.27 -2.05
C ARG A 220 8.94 0.40 -3.17
N PHE A 221 8.57 1.04 -4.27
CA PHE A 221 8.17 0.37 -5.50
C PHE A 221 9.40 -0.12 -6.25
N SER A 222 9.40 -1.38 -6.69
CA SER A 222 10.46 -1.94 -7.53
C SER A 222 9.87 -2.62 -8.76
N LEU A 223 10.66 -2.66 -9.83
CA LEU A 223 10.35 -3.40 -11.03
C LEU A 223 11.60 -4.09 -11.52
N SER A 224 11.48 -5.37 -11.84
CA SER A 224 12.44 -6.10 -12.64
C SER A 224 11.68 -6.70 -13.82
N CYS A 225 12.15 -6.50 -15.05
CA CYS A 225 11.38 -6.81 -16.25
C CYS A 225 12.28 -7.21 -17.43
N GLU A 226 12.01 -8.38 -18.00
CA GLU A 226 12.49 -8.83 -19.31
C GLU A 226 11.36 -8.66 -20.32
N LEU A 227 11.62 -7.87 -21.37
CA LEU A 227 10.64 -7.53 -22.42
C LEU A 227 11.32 -7.21 -23.75
N PRO A 228 10.59 -7.10 -24.89
CA PRO A 228 11.18 -6.68 -26.16
C PRO A 228 11.75 -5.25 -26.08
N ALA A 229 12.86 -4.99 -26.77
CA ALA A 229 13.51 -3.68 -26.77
C ALA A 229 12.56 -2.52 -27.17
N ALA A 230 11.58 -2.78 -28.04
CA ALA A 230 10.60 -1.80 -28.49
C ALA A 230 9.69 -1.27 -27.37
N ASP A 231 9.42 -2.09 -26.34
CA ASP A 231 8.51 -1.76 -25.25
C ASP A 231 9.24 -1.14 -24.04
N ALA A 232 10.57 -1.28 -23.99
CA ALA A 232 11.38 -0.99 -22.80
C ALA A 232 11.33 0.47 -22.36
N ALA A 233 11.25 1.43 -23.30
CA ALA A 233 11.17 2.85 -22.98
C ALA A 233 9.84 3.18 -22.28
N THR A 234 8.72 2.72 -22.85
CA THR A 234 7.38 2.94 -22.31
C THR A 234 7.25 2.39 -20.88
N VAL A 235 7.70 1.15 -20.64
CA VAL A 235 7.64 0.56 -19.30
C VAL A 235 8.53 1.31 -18.30
N ARG A 236 9.70 1.77 -18.74
CA ARG A 236 10.61 2.56 -17.90
C ARG A 236 9.97 3.88 -17.49
N ASP A 237 9.34 4.59 -18.41
CA ASP A 237 8.69 5.87 -18.12
C ASP A 237 7.56 5.72 -17.09
N ILE A 238 6.75 4.66 -17.22
CA ILE A 238 5.67 4.35 -16.26
C ILE A 238 6.24 3.98 -14.89
N ALA A 239 7.29 3.15 -14.85
CA ALA A 239 7.90 2.69 -13.61
C ALA A 239 8.58 3.83 -12.83
N LEU A 240 9.23 4.76 -13.54
CA LEU A 240 9.99 5.88 -12.94
C LEU A 240 9.13 7.14 -12.69
N ALA A 241 7.89 7.18 -13.16
CA ALA A 241 6.99 8.29 -12.89
C ALA A 241 6.82 8.52 -11.37
N PRO A 242 6.57 9.76 -10.91
CA PRO A 242 6.29 10.03 -9.49
C PRO A 242 5.22 9.09 -8.94
N VAL A 243 5.50 8.48 -7.78
CA VAL A 243 4.60 7.54 -7.12
C VAL A 243 3.69 8.30 -6.15
N PRO A 244 2.40 7.91 -6.03
CA PRO A 244 1.47 8.55 -5.09
C PRO A 244 1.75 8.18 -3.63
N MET A 245 2.48 7.09 -3.41
CA MET A 245 2.91 6.60 -2.10
C MET A 245 4.32 6.00 -2.21
N GLY A 246 5.14 6.21 -1.19
CA GLY A 246 6.47 5.64 -1.08
C GLY A 246 7.49 6.28 -2.02
N GLU A 247 8.53 5.52 -2.34
CA GLU A 247 9.60 5.94 -3.25
C GLU A 247 9.75 4.94 -4.40
N VAL A 248 10.23 5.43 -5.54
CA VAL A 248 10.70 4.54 -6.61
C VAL A 248 12.04 3.94 -6.20
N GLY A 249 12.11 2.62 -6.23
CA GLY A 249 13.26 1.81 -5.91
C GLY A 249 14.02 1.33 -7.14
N ALA A 250 14.52 0.09 -7.06
CA ALA A 250 15.22 -0.53 -8.16
C ALA A 250 14.25 -0.80 -9.33
N VAL A 251 14.58 -0.23 -10.49
CA VAL A 251 13.91 -0.49 -11.76
C VAL A 251 14.97 -1.08 -12.71
N ASP A 252 14.95 -2.40 -12.87
CA ASP A 252 15.84 -3.14 -13.76
C ASP A 252 15.06 -3.66 -14.98
N ILE A 253 15.40 -3.14 -16.15
CA ILE A 253 14.70 -3.45 -17.39
C ILE A 253 15.73 -3.94 -18.40
N ILE A 254 15.61 -5.21 -18.79
CA ILE A 254 16.49 -5.89 -19.74
C ILE A 254 15.70 -6.28 -20.99
N SER A 255 16.27 -6.00 -22.16
CA SER A 255 15.65 -6.41 -23.42
C SER A 255 15.96 -7.87 -23.73
N ARG A 256 14.95 -8.65 -24.14
CA ARG A 256 15.12 -10.06 -24.52
C ARG A 256 16.18 -10.25 -25.59
N GLU A 257 16.19 -9.39 -26.60
CA GLU A 257 17.13 -9.46 -27.72
C GLU A 257 18.59 -9.27 -27.27
N ALA A 258 18.83 -8.39 -26.29
CA ALA A 258 20.16 -8.19 -25.72
C ALA A 258 20.60 -9.37 -24.85
N VAL A 259 19.66 -9.99 -24.11
CA VAL A 259 19.93 -11.21 -23.34
C VAL A 259 20.31 -12.34 -24.29
N ASP A 260 19.50 -12.60 -25.31
CA ASP A 260 19.73 -13.69 -26.26
C ASP A 260 21.04 -13.49 -27.04
N SER A 261 21.34 -12.25 -27.48
CA SER A 261 22.61 -11.94 -28.15
C SER A 261 23.82 -12.15 -27.23
N CYS A 262 23.73 -11.72 -25.97
CA CYS A 262 24.78 -11.91 -24.97
C CYS A 262 25.04 -13.40 -24.70
N GLU A 263 23.97 -14.16 -24.43
CA GLU A 263 24.08 -15.59 -24.10
C GLU A 263 24.62 -16.40 -25.28
N SER A 264 24.22 -16.07 -26.51
CA SER A 264 24.79 -16.69 -27.72
C SER A 264 26.29 -16.41 -27.82
N SER A 265 26.71 -15.14 -27.71
CA SER A 265 28.13 -14.79 -27.82
C SER A 265 28.99 -15.45 -26.74
N LEU A 266 28.51 -15.51 -25.49
CA LEU A 266 29.20 -16.20 -24.41
C LEU A 266 29.25 -17.72 -24.61
N SER A 267 28.17 -18.31 -25.11
CA SER A 267 28.11 -19.75 -25.41
C SER A 267 29.07 -20.12 -26.54
N ASP A 268 29.18 -19.29 -27.58
CA ASP A 268 30.08 -19.53 -28.70
C ASP A 268 31.55 -19.44 -28.24
N LEU A 269 31.93 -18.40 -27.50
CA LEU A 269 33.28 -18.23 -26.94
C LEU A 269 33.70 -19.41 -26.06
N LEU A 270 32.81 -19.85 -25.16
CA LEU A 270 33.09 -20.97 -24.22
C LEU A 270 32.90 -22.36 -24.86
N GLY A 271 32.29 -22.42 -26.04
CA GLY A 271 32.15 -23.62 -26.86
C GLY A 271 33.41 -23.89 -27.69
N ASP A 272 33.96 -22.84 -28.31
CA ASP A 272 35.17 -22.90 -29.14
C ASP A 272 36.43 -23.15 -28.33
N ALA A 273 36.50 -22.58 -27.12
CA ALA A 273 37.61 -22.76 -26.20
C ALA A 273 37.12 -22.93 -24.75
N ARG A 274 37.84 -23.71 -23.95
CA ARG A 274 37.47 -24.00 -22.56
C ARG A 274 38.41 -23.31 -21.59
N ILE A 275 37.84 -22.85 -20.48
CA ILE A 275 38.62 -22.45 -19.31
C ILE A 275 39.17 -23.73 -18.68
N GLU A 276 40.49 -23.89 -18.74
CA GLU A 276 41.20 -25.04 -18.22
C GLU A 276 41.56 -24.85 -16.75
N PHE A 277 41.60 -25.95 -16.01
CA PHE A 277 42.01 -25.99 -14.63
C PHE A 277 43.07 -27.05 -14.42
N GLN A 278 43.97 -26.82 -13.48
CA GLN A 278 44.89 -27.87 -13.03
C GLN A 278 44.12 -29.08 -12.47
N SER A 279 44.74 -30.25 -12.53
CA SER A 279 44.12 -31.51 -12.10
C SER A 279 43.58 -31.42 -10.67
N SER A 280 42.31 -31.80 -10.49
CA SER A 280 41.59 -31.74 -9.21
C SER A 280 41.68 -30.39 -8.48
N SER A 281 41.85 -29.30 -9.21
CA SER A 281 42.07 -27.96 -8.65
C SER A 281 41.12 -26.92 -9.27
N ALA A 282 41.02 -25.77 -8.59
CA ALA A 282 40.38 -24.55 -9.07
C ALA A 282 41.38 -23.52 -9.63
N VAL A 283 42.68 -23.87 -9.67
CA VAL A 283 43.71 -23.03 -10.30
C VAL A 283 43.51 -23.04 -11.82
N ILE A 284 43.21 -21.87 -12.37
CA ILE A 284 43.03 -21.66 -13.81
C ILE A 284 44.37 -21.82 -14.52
N GLY A 285 44.38 -22.56 -15.63
CA GLY A 285 45.56 -22.75 -16.47
C GLY A 285 45.98 -21.46 -17.17
N ALA A 286 47.29 -21.23 -17.30
CA ALA A 286 47.83 -20.02 -17.93
C ALA A 286 47.36 -19.86 -19.40
N GLY A 287 47.10 -20.96 -20.10
CA GLY A 287 46.56 -20.94 -21.48
C GLY A 287 45.15 -20.37 -21.61
N SER A 288 44.40 -20.22 -20.51
CA SER A 288 43.05 -19.65 -20.52
C SER A 288 43.03 -18.12 -20.40
N ALA A 289 44.20 -17.46 -20.31
CA ALA A 289 44.28 -16.02 -20.08
C ALA A 289 43.59 -15.19 -21.17
N SER A 290 43.83 -15.50 -22.45
CA SER A 290 43.23 -14.80 -23.59
C SER A 290 41.71 -15.02 -23.65
N LEU A 291 41.27 -16.27 -23.47
CA LEU A 291 39.83 -16.57 -23.41
C LEU A 291 39.13 -15.80 -22.29
N LEU A 292 39.78 -15.64 -21.13
CA LEU A 292 39.22 -14.85 -20.03
C LEU A 292 39.17 -13.35 -20.36
N ASP A 293 40.09 -12.84 -21.18
CA ASP A 293 40.04 -11.45 -21.65
C ASP A 293 38.83 -11.25 -22.58
N ASP A 294 38.64 -12.16 -23.55
CA ASP A 294 37.50 -12.14 -24.49
C ASP A 294 36.16 -12.29 -23.73
N VAL A 295 36.09 -13.23 -22.79
CA VAL A 295 34.92 -13.42 -21.94
C VAL A 295 34.65 -12.17 -21.08
N ALA A 296 35.68 -11.52 -20.53
CA ALA A 296 35.49 -10.29 -19.76
C ALA A 296 34.98 -9.13 -20.62
N GLU A 297 35.34 -9.06 -21.90
CA GLU A 297 34.76 -8.11 -22.85
C GLU A 297 33.29 -8.42 -23.13
N ALA A 298 32.97 -9.67 -23.49
CA ALA A 298 31.60 -10.09 -23.75
C ALA A 298 30.69 -9.87 -22.53
N VAL A 299 31.14 -10.25 -21.33
CA VAL A 299 30.41 -10.07 -20.07
C VAL A 299 30.13 -8.59 -19.77
N ARG A 300 31.05 -7.67 -20.11
CA ARG A 300 30.82 -6.23 -19.91
C ARG A 300 29.70 -5.71 -20.82
N ALA A 301 29.60 -6.23 -22.04
CA ALA A 301 28.58 -5.85 -23.01
C ALA A 301 27.19 -6.44 -22.71
N CYS A 302 27.12 -7.52 -21.95
CA CYS A 302 25.86 -8.15 -21.54
C CYS A 302 24.99 -7.24 -20.67
N PRO A 303 23.66 -7.39 -20.68
CA PRO A 303 22.76 -6.73 -19.73
C PRO A 303 22.73 -7.45 -18.38
N GLY A 304 22.23 -6.77 -17.34
CA GLY A 304 21.89 -7.38 -16.04
C GLY A 304 23.07 -7.97 -15.26
N SER A 305 22.75 -8.85 -14.31
CA SER A 305 23.74 -9.66 -13.59
C SER A 305 23.91 -11.01 -14.28
N LEU A 306 25.07 -11.62 -14.17
CA LEU A 306 25.40 -12.89 -14.80
C LEU A 306 25.77 -13.95 -13.75
N ARG A 307 25.34 -15.18 -14.02
CA ARG A 307 25.72 -16.37 -13.26
C ARG A 307 26.83 -17.10 -13.98
N ILE A 308 27.91 -17.36 -13.26
CA ILE A 308 29.01 -18.24 -13.66
C ILE A 308 28.72 -19.60 -13.04
N ALA A 309 28.30 -20.55 -13.88
CA ALA A 309 27.91 -21.89 -13.50
C ALA A 309 29.05 -22.87 -13.73
N GLY A 310 29.56 -23.48 -12.65
CA GLY A 310 30.60 -24.50 -12.72
C GLY A 310 30.02 -25.91 -12.69
N TYR A 311 30.54 -26.79 -13.55
CA TYR A 311 30.15 -28.19 -13.63
C TYR A 311 31.36 -29.13 -13.60
N THR A 312 31.18 -30.33 -13.07
CA THR A 312 32.12 -31.44 -13.12
C THR A 312 31.54 -32.61 -13.90
N ASP A 313 32.37 -33.61 -14.18
CA ASP A 313 31.86 -34.93 -14.54
C ASP A 313 31.39 -35.69 -13.28
N SER A 314 30.77 -36.86 -13.48
CA SER A 314 30.22 -37.68 -12.39
C SER A 314 31.24 -38.58 -11.69
N THR A 315 32.54 -38.35 -11.89
CA THR A 315 33.59 -39.12 -11.21
C THR A 315 33.83 -38.52 -9.83
N GLY A 316 33.85 -39.36 -8.79
CA GLY A 316 34.08 -38.92 -7.41
C GLY A 316 32.79 -38.74 -6.61
N LEU A 317 32.92 -38.14 -5.43
CA LEU A 317 31.78 -37.94 -4.53
C LEU A 317 31.00 -36.68 -4.94
N PRO A 318 29.65 -36.71 -4.96
CA PRO A 318 28.82 -35.57 -5.35
C PRO A 318 29.14 -34.29 -4.55
N GLU A 319 29.39 -34.41 -3.24
CA GLU A 319 29.73 -33.27 -2.40
C GLU A 319 31.09 -32.66 -2.77
N THR A 320 32.10 -33.49 -3.02
CA THR A 320 33.41 -33.03 -3.49
C THR A 320 33.30 -32.35 -4.85
N ASN A 321 32.47 -32.88 -5.75
CA ASN A 321 32.20 -32.30 -7.05
C ASN A 321 31.50 -30.93 -6.95
N ARG A 322 30.56 -30.80 -6.02
CA ARG A 322 29.89 -29.53 -5.72
C ARG A 322 30.86 -28.48 -5.20
N GLN A 323 31.71 -28.84 -4.24
CA GLN A 323 32.73 -27.93 -3.71
C GLN A 323 33.76 -27.52 -4.77
N LEU A 324 34.22 -28.48 -5.58
CA LEU A 324 35.19 -28.21 -6.65
C LEU A 324 34.61 -27.31 -7.75
N SER A 325 33.38 -27.58 -8.20
CA SER A 325 32.71 -26.73 -9.18
C SER A 325 32.44 -25.32 -8.65
N GLN A 326 32.08 -25.18 -7.38
CA GLN A 326 31.90 -23.88 -6.73
C GLN A 326 33.22 -23.09 -6.72
N ALA A 327 34.30 -23.72 -6.25
CA ALA A 327 35.62 -23.10 -6.21
C ALA A 327 36.11 -22.67 -7.61
N ARG A 328 35.82 -23.48 -8.64
CA ARG A 328 36.13 -23.13 -10.05
C ARG A 328 35.32 -21.94 -10.55
N ALA A 329 34.02 -21.92 -10.28
CA ALA A 329 33.17 -20.78 -10.65
C ALA A 329 33.63 -19.49 -9.96
N GLU A 330 34.05 -19.58 -8.69
CA GLU A 330 34.62 -18.46 -7.93
C GLU A 330 35.97 -18.00 -8.48
N ALA A 331 36.84 -18.93 -8.88
CA ALA A 331 38.11 -18.61 -9.51
C ALA A 331 37.89 -17.83 -10.82
N VAL A 332 36.94 -18.25 -11.65
CA VAL A 332 36.57 -17.53 -12.88
C VAL A 332 35.98 -16.16 -12.55
N ARG A 333 35.06 -16.07 -11.58
CA ARG A 333 34.51 -14.80 -11.10
C ARG A 333 35.62 -13.82 -10.72
N ASN A 334 36.58 -14.26 -9.91
CA ASN A 334 37.68 -13.41 -9.45
C ASN A 334 38.61 -13.01 -10.61
N ALA A 335 38.82 -13.91 -11.58
CA ALA A 335 39.60 -13.61 -12.78
C ALA A 335 38.92 -12.57 -13.69
N LEU A 336 37.58 -12.57 -13.77
CA LEU A 336 36.81 -11.56 -14.50
C LEU A 336 36.77 -10.22 -13.74
N ILE A 337 36.69 -10.25 -12.41
CA ILE A 337 36.80 -9.04 -11.57
C ILE A 337 38.16 -8.37 -11.76
N ALA A 338 39.24 -9.16 -11.79
CA ALA A 338 40.59 -8.65 -12.05
C ALA A 338 40.73 -8.00 -13.45
N ARG A 339 39.83 -8.34 -14.38
CA ARG A 339 39.72 -7.75 -15.73
C ARG A 339 38.75 -6.58 -15.81
N GLY A 340 38.27 -6.08 -14.66
CA GLY A 340 37.42 -4.91 -14.58
C GLY A 340 35.92 -5.16 -14.68
N VAL A 341 35.46 -6.42 -14.61
CA VAL A 341 34.02 -6.71 -14.48
C VAL A 341 33.56 -6.37 -13.05
N PRO A 342 32.51 -5.56 -12.86
CA PRO A 342 32.02 -5.21 -11.53
C PRO A 342 31.61 -6.45 -10.69
N PRO A 343 32.08 -6.60 -9.44
CA PRO A 343 31.81 -7.78 -8.62
C PRO A 343 30.34 -8.05 -8.32
N ASN A 344 29.53 -6.99 -8.28
CA ASN A 344 28.09 -7.04 -8.03
C ASN A 344 27.29 -7.59 -9.22
N ARG A 345 27.89 -7.64 -10.42
CA ARG A 345 27.28 -8.23 -11.61
C ARG A 345 27.52 -9.73 -11.74
N LEU A 346 28.37 -10.33 -10.90
CA LEU A 346 28.80 -11.71 -11.06
C LEU A 346 28.43 -12.57 -9.85
N VAL A 347 27.65 -13.60 -10.09
CA VAL A 347 27.31 -14.64 -9.11
C VAL A 347 27.97 -15.95 -9.53
N ALA A 348 28.75 -16.56 -8.65
CA ALA A 348 29.37 -17.86 -8.90
C ALA A 348 28.56 -18.98 -8.25
N THR A 349 28.25 -20.04 -9.00
CA THR A 349 27.50 -21.19 -8.48
C THR A 349 28.07 -22.50 -9.02
N GLY A 350 28.41 -23.41 -8.12
CA GLY A 350 28.84 -24.77 -8.41
C GLY A 350 27.67 -25.75 -8.41
N TYR A 351 27.46 -26.42 -9.53
CA TYR A 351 26.40 -27.39 -9.72
C TYR A 351 26.87 -28.86 -9.57
N GLY A 352 28.16 -29.08 -9.36
CA GLY A 352 28.75 -30.42 -9.33
C GLY A 352 28.53 -31.14 -10.66
N ASP A 353 28.09 -32.40 -10.59
CA ASP A 353 27.81 -33.25 -11.73
C ASP A 353 26.36 -33.18 -12.23
N ALA A 354 25.56 -32.24 -11.71
CA ALA A 354 24.19 -32.03 -12.14
C ALA A 354 24.13 -31.56 -13.60
N SER A 355 23.05 -31.91 -14.30
CA SER A 355 22.76 -31.48 -15.68
C SER A 355 23.92 -31.77 -16.66
N PRO A 356 24.30 -33.05 -16.85
CA PRO A 356 25.33 -33.43 -17.81
C PRO A 356 24.89 -33.11 -19.24
N VAL A 357 25.80 -32.56 -20.05
CA VAL A 357 25.58 -32.26 -21.48
C VAL A 357 26.00 -33.42 -22.38
N ALA A 358 26.77 -34.37 -21.84
CA ALA A 358 27.16 -35.59 -22.52
C ALA A 358 27.21 -36.79 -21.57
N PRO A 359 27.12 -38.04 -22.07
CA PRO A 359 27.27 -39.23 -21.24
C PRO A 359 28.63 -39.28 -20.52
N ASN A 360 28.64 -39.52 -19.20
CA ASN A 360 29.86 -39.66 -18.41
C ASN A 360 30.62 -41.00 -18.64
N THR A 361 30.07 -41.87 -19.50
CA THR A 361 30.65 -43.19 -19.81
C THR A 361 31.92 -43.09 -20.65
N THR A 362 32.11 -42.02 -21.43
CA THR A 362 33.30 -41.82 -22.27
C THR A 362 34.20 -40.71 -21.72
N ALA A 363 35.51 -40.80 -22.00
CA ALA A 363 36.45 -39.74 -21.59
C ALA A 363 36.11 -38.38 -22.23
N GLN A 364 35.67 -38.40 -23.49
CA GLN A 364 35.22 -37.21 -24.21
C GLN A 364 33.97 -36.60 -23.60
N GLY A 365 32.98 -37.41 -23.23
CA GLY A 365 31.76 -36.94 -22.57
C GLY A 365 32.04 -36.34 -21.19
N ARG A 366 32.91 -36.96 -20.38
CA ARG A 366 33.36 -36.37 -19.12
C ARG A 366 34.07 -35.03 -19.32
N ALA A 367 34.89 -34.91 -20.36
CA ALA A 367 35.55 -33.64 -20.68
C ALA A 367 34.55 -32.53 -21.04
N LEU A 368 33.44 -32.86 -21.73
CA LEU A 368 32.36 -31.91 -22.02
C LEU A 368 31.62 -31.47 -20.76
N ASN A 369 31.44 -32.36 -19.77
CA ASN A 369 30.74 -32.04 -18.53
C ASN A 369 31.57 -31.17 -17.58
N ARG A 370 32.91 -31.25 -17.63
CA ARG A 370 33.84 -30.34 -16.93
C ARG A 370 33.90 -28.99 -17.64
N ARG A 371 32.92 -28.11 -17.39
CA ARG A 371 32.76 -26.84 -18.11
C ARG A 371 32.36 -25.70 -17.19
N ILE A 372 32.54 -24.49 -17.71
CA ILE A 372 31.99 -23.25 -17.18
C ILE A 372 30.95 -22.75 -18.17
N GLU A 373 29.77 -22.40 -17.70
CA GLU A 373 28.78 -21.66 -18.46
C GLU A 373 28.59 -20.29 -17.84
N ILE A 374 28.30 -19.28 -18.66
CA ILE A 374 27.94 -17.95 -18.19
C ILE A 374 26.61 -17.58 -18.82
N ARG A 375 25.63 -17.22 -17.99
CA ARG A 375 24.26 -16.88 -18.41
C ARG A 375 23.78 -15.64 -17.70
N VAL A 376 22.84 -14.92 -18.30
CA VAL A 376 22.22 -13.76 -17.65
C VAL A 376 21.24 -14.27 -16.58
N ILE A 377 21.28 -13.69 -15.38
CA ILE A 377 20.32 -14.00 -14.33
C ILE A 377 19.00 -13.36 -14.74
N ARG A 378 18.01 -14.20 -15.09
CA ARG A 378 16.68 -13.75 -15.46
C ARG A 378 15.85 -13.47 -14.20
N VAL A 379 14.87 -12.59 -14.35
CA VAL A 379 14.06 -11.99 -13.27
C VAL A 379 13.26 -12.99 -12.40
N SER A 380 13.22 -14.26 -12.80
CA SER A 380 12.45 -15.32 -12.13
C SER A 380 13.27 -16.48 -11.56
N GLU A 381 14.61 -16.44 -11.65
CA GLU A 381 15.52 -17.53 -11.23
C GLU A 381 16.12 -17.40 -9.84
#